data_AF-A0A2N5KIS9-F1
#
_entry.id   AF-A0A2N5KIS9-F1
#
_cell.length_a   1.000
_cell.length_b   1.000
_cell.length_c   1.000
_cell.angle_alpha   90.00
_cell.angle_beta   90.00
_cell.angle_gamma   90.00
#
_symmetry.space_group_name_H-M   'P 1'
#
loop_
_entity.id
_entity.type
_entity.pdbx_description
1 polymer ?
#
loop_
_entity_poly.entity_id
_entity_poly.type
_entity_poly.pdbx_seq_one_letter_code
_entity_poly.pdbx_strand_id
1 'polypeptide(L)'
;MNVLSLYRDLKQRGVILEADGNRLKVNAPTGILTKEDREALFQAKTALLKMLSPPIAGYEDDGRRFDARLSRHPGYTSLYDPVHDEWHDFPTKDCYPSIITLANKRREKGGAS
;
A
#
# COMPACT_ATOMS: atom_id res chain seq x y z
N MET A 1 15.57 -9.96 0.52
CA MET A 1 15.01 -8.87 1.36
C MET A 1 13.75 -8.33 0.68
N ASN A 2 12.67 -8.05 1.42
CA ASN A 2 11.44 -7.49 0.85
C ASN A 2 11.59 -5.95 0.68
N VAL A 3 10.98 -5.36 -0.35
CA VAL A 3 11.05 -3.92 -0.65
C VAL A 3 10.54 -3.06 0.50
N LEU A 4 9.45 -3.47 1.17
CA LEU A 4 8.90 -2.77 2.34
C LEU A 4 9.84 -2.82 3.54
N SER A 5 10.49 -3.97 3.77
CA SER A 5 11.48 -4.11 4.85
C SER A 5 12.70 -3.21 4.62
N LEU A 6 13.19 -3.14 3.38
CA LEU A 6 14.30 -2.25 3.01
C LEU A 6 13.92 -0.77 3.21
N TYR A 7 12.73 -0.36 2.77
CA TYR A 7 12.25 1.01 2.96
C TYR A 7 12.14 1.39 4.44
N ARG A 8 11.52 0.53 5.26
CA ARG A 8 11.36 0.79 6.70
C ARG A 8 12.69 0.88 7.43
N ASP A 9 13.60 -0.04 7.14
CA ASP A 9 14.93 -0.08 7.76
C ASP A 9 15.74 1.18 7.41
N LEU A 10 15.78 1.57 6.14
CA LEU A 10 16.44 2.82 5.70
C LEU A 10 15.82 4.05 6.35
N LYS A 11 14.48 4.11 6.43
CA LYS A 11 13.77 5.22 7.07
C LYS A 11 14.07 5.32 8.56
N GLN A 12 14.15 4.20 9.27
CA GLN A 12 14.54 4.14 10.68
C GLN A 12 15.97 4.64 10.90
N ARG A 13 16.87 4.39 9.94
CA ARG A 13 18.25 4.91 9.92
C ARG A 13 18.36 6.39 9.51
N GLY A 14 17.22 7.08 9.32
CA GLY A 14 17.18 8.49 8.94
C GLY A 14 17.39 8.75 7.45
N VAL A 15 17.31 7.72 6.60
CA VAL A 15 17.37 7.86 5.14
C VAL A 15 15.99 8.22 4.61
N ILE A 16 15.91 9.30 3.85
CA ILE A 16 14.70 9.77 3.18
C ILE A 16 14.74 9.27 1.73
N LEU A 17 13.68 8.58 1.31
CA LEU A 17 13.49 8.07 -0.04
C LEU A 17 12.26 8.74 -0.66
N GLU A 18 12.44 9.39 -1.80
CA GLU A 18 11.39 10.10 -2.53
C GLU A 18 11.38 9.69 -4.00
N ALA A 19 10.18 9.52 -4.57
CA ALA A 19 10.04 9.39 -6.01
C ALA A 19 10.02 10.78 -6.66
N ASP A 20 10.89 10.97 -7.64
CA ASP A 20 10.96 12.15 -8.51
C ASP A 20 10.77 11.71 -9.95
N GLY A 21 9.52 11.51 -10.35
CA GLY A 21 9.17 10.86 -11.60
C GLY A 21 9.77 9.45 -11.69
N ASN A 22 10.68 9.22 -12.64
CA ASN A 22 11.36 7.93 -12.83
C ASN A 22 12.72 7.84 -12.09
N ARG A 23 12.99 8.76 -11.17
CA ARG A 23 14.23 8.80 -10.39
C ARG A 23 13.92 8.65 -8.91
N LEU A 24 14.69 7.83 -8.21
CA LEU A 24 14.61 7.68 -6.78
C LEU A 24 15.60 8.64 -6.14
N LYS A 25 15.10 9.68 -5.46
CA LYS A 25 15.92 10.56 -4.64
C LYS A 25 16.21 9.89 -3.31
N VAL A 26 17.49 9.84 -2.95
CA VAL A 26 17.97 9.25 -1.70
C VAL A 26 18.72 10.33 -0.95
N ASN A 27 18.16 10.79 0.16
CA ASN A 27 18.82 11.70 1.08
C ASN A 27 19.19 10.95 2.35
N ALA A 28 20.48 10.82 2.63
CA ALA A 28 21.00 10.03 3.74
C ALA A 28 22.06 10.83 4.50
N PRO A 29 22.10 10.72 5.83
CA PRO A 29 23.21 11.23 6.61
C PRO A 29 24.53 10.58 6.18
N THR A 30 25.63 11.33 6.28
CA THR A 30 26.96 10.86 5.88
C THR A 30 27.34 9.59 6.64
N GLY A 31 27.76 8.55 5.91
CA GLY A 31 28.23 7.29 6.50
C GLY A 31 27.13 6.26 6.83
N ILE A 32 25.85 6.62 6.73
CA ILE A 32 24.74 5.68 7.00
C ILE A 32 24.51 4.71 5.84
N LEU A 33 24.74 5.16 4.61
CA LEU A 33 24.42 4.39 3.41
C LEU A 33 25.60 3.50 3.02
N THR A 34 25.48 2.19 3.28
CA THR A 34 26.50 1.18 2.97
C THR A 34 26.54 0.82 1.48
N LYS A 35 27.51 0.00 1.05
CA LYS A 35 27.56 -0.50 -0.33
C LYS A 35 26.43 -1.51 -0.58
N GLU A 36 26.14 -2.38 0.38
CA GLU A 36 25.03 -3.33 0.28
C GLU A 36 23.68 -2.60 0.14
N ASP A 37 23.48 -1.50 0.87
CA ASP A 37 22.26 -0.68 0.75
C ASP A 37 22.09 -0.10 -0.66
N ARG A 38 23.19 0.32 -1.30
CA ARG A 38 23.14 0.86 -2.68
C ARG A 38 22.74 -0.20 -3.69
N GLU A 39 23.28 -1.41 -3.55
CA GLU A 39 22.90 -2.54 -4.41
C GLU A 39 21.45 -2.93 -4.18
N ALA A 40 21.00 -3.01 -2.93
CA ALA A 40 19.61 -3.30 -2.59
C ALA A 40 18.65 -2.24 -3.15
N LEU A 41 18.99 -0.95 -3.04
CA LEU A 41 18.23 0.15 -3.64
C LEU A 41 18.20 0.07 -5.17
N PHE A 42 19.30 -0.33 -5.81
CA PHE A 42 19.37 -0.47 -7.26
C PHE A 42 18.46 -1.61 -7.74
N GLN A 43 18.50 -2.77 -7.09
CA GLN A 43 17.65 -3.92 -7.41
C GLN A 43 16.17 -3.64 -7.13
N ALA A 44 15.88 -2.92 -6.04
CA ALA A 44 14.51 -2.58 -5.64
C ALA A 44 13.97 -1.30 -6.31
N LYS A 45 14.76 -0.61 -7.14
CA LYS A 45 14.45 0.73 -7.66
C LYS A 45 13.05 0.84 -8.26
N THR A 46 12.70 -0.06 -9.17
CA THR A 46 11.40 -0.02 -9.87
C THR A 46 10.24 -0.24 -8.90
N ALA A 47 10.38 -1.15 -7.95
CA ALA A 47 9.37 -1.43 -6.95
C ALA A 47 9.21 -0.25 -5.96
N LEU A 48 10.33 0.34 -5.52
CA LEU A 48 10.33 1.54 -4.68
C LEU A 48 9.71 2.74 -5.39
N LEU A 49 9.98 2.93 -6.69
CA LEU A 49 9.35 4.00 -7.45
C LEU A 49 7.84 3.80 -7.55
N LYS A 50 7.34 2.58 -7.80
CA LYS A 50 5.90 2.31 -7.82
C LYS A 50 5.25 2.59 -6.45
N MET A 51 5.94 2.24 -5.38
CA MET A 51 5.45 2.41 -4.00
C MET A 51 5.51 3.88 -3.53
N LEU A 52 6.51 4.65 -3.97
CA LEU A 52 6.75 6.02 -3.51
C LEU A 52 6.20 7.10 -4.44
N SER A 53 5.88 6.74 -5.69
CA SER A 53 5.21 7.67 -6.60
C SER A 53 3.82 7.96 -6.04
N PRO A 54 3.38 9.24 -6.00
CA PRO A 54 1.97 9.52 -5.82
C PRO A 54 1.18 8.75 -6.88
N PRO A 55 -0.05 8.29 -6.58
CA PRO A 55 -0.89 7.68 -7.61
C PRO A 55 -0.91 8.64 -8.79
N ILE A 56 -0.43 8.15 -9.94
CA ILE A 56 -0.21 8.94 -11.14
C ILE A 56 -1.48 9.77 -11.36
N ALA A 57 -1.36 11.10 -11.45
CA ALA A 57 -2.45 11.95 -11.89
C ALA A 57 -2.79 11.51 -13.33
N GLY A 58 -3.77 10.63 -13.47
CA GLY A 58 -3.90 9.75 -14.64
C GLY A 58 -4.32 8.31 -14.32
N TYR A 59 -4.55 7.94 -13.05
CA TYR A 59 -5.65 7.01 -12.79
C TYR A 59 -6.92 7.72 -13.29
N GLU A 60 -7.32 7.43 -14.53
CA GLU A 60 -8.74 7.44 -14.86
C GLU A 60 -9.41 6.76 -13.68
N ASP A 61 -10.36 7.45 -13.04
CA ASP A 61 -11.28 6.84 -12.11
C ASP A 61 -12.01 5.72 -12.88
N ASP A 62 -11.42 4.53 -12.89
CA ASP A 62 -12.01 3.31 -13.43
C ASP A 62 -13.10 2.78 -12.49
N GLY A 63 -13.43 3.53 -11.44
CA GLY A 63 -14.35 3.15 -10.40
C GLY A 63 -13.72 2.29 -9.30
N ARG A 64 -12.38 2.21 -9.17
CA ARG A 64 -11.69 1.65 -7.98
C ARG A 64 -11.85 2.56 -6.76
N ARG A 65 -13.10 2.68 -6.34
CA ARG A 65 -13.58 3.20 -5.07
C ARG A 65 -12.93 2.41 -3.94
N PHE A 66 -12.72 3.05 -2.80
CA PHE A 66 -12.59 2.34 -1.52
C PHE A 66 -13.69 1.26 -1.45
N ASP A 67 -13.26 0.00 -1.44
CA ASP A 67 -14.18 -1.14 -1.49
C ASP A 67 -14.05 -1.96 -0.22
N ALA A 68 -15.18 -2.53 0.18
CA ALA A 68 -15.29 -3.30 1.40
C ALA A 68 -16.15 -4.53 1.14
N ARG A 69 -15.76 -5.65 1.74
CA ARG A 69 -16.55 -6.89 1.75
C ARG A 69 -16.47 -7.55 3.12
N LEU A 70 -17.42 -8.42 3.41
CA LEU A 70 -17.29 -9.29 4.57
C LEU A 70 -16.08 -10.20 4.38
N SER A 71 -15.27 -10.32 5.43
CA SER A 71 -14.16 -11.26 5.43
C SER A 71 -14.71 -12.69 5.48
N ARG A 72 -13.86 -13.65 5.10
CA ARG A 72 -14.06 -15.07 5.36
C ARG A 72 -13.95 -15.39 6.86
N HIS A 73 -13.30 -14.52 7.63
CA HIS A 73 -13.18 -14.63 9.07
C HIS A 73 -14.40 -13.97 9.76
N PRO A 74 -15.17 -14.71 10.58
CA PRO A 74 -16.31 -14.14 11.29
C PRO A 74 -15.93 -12.95 12.16
N GLY A 75 -16.68 -11.86 12.06
CA GLY A 75 -16.41 -10.62 12.80
C GLY A 75 -15.33 -9.73 12.17
N TYR A 76 -14.90 -10.01 10.94
CA TYR A 76 -13.95 -9.19 10.20
C TYR A 76 -14.56 -8.62 8.90
N THR A 77 -14.05 -7.46 8.50
CA THR A 77 -14.37 -6.77 7.26
C THR A 77 -13.09 -6.61 6.45
N SER A 78 -13.08 -7.09 5.21
CA SER A 78 -11.95 -6.90 4.31
C SER A 78 -12.07 -5.55 3.59
N LEU A 79 -11.01 -4.76 3.60
CA LEU A 79 -10.89 -3.51 2.84
C LEU A 79 -9.88 -3.68 1.72
N TYR A 80 -10.22 -3.18 0.55
CA TYR A 80 -9.32 -3.16 -0.59
C TYR A 80 -8.37 -1.96 -0.46
N ASP A 81 -7.07 -2.24 -0.48
CA ASP A 81 -6.01 -1.25 -0.58
C ASP A 81 -5.60 -1.07 -2.05
N PRO A 82 -6.03 0.02 -2.71
CA PRO A 82 -5.71 0.26 -4.11
C PRO A 82 -4.22 0.60 -4.33
N VAL A 83 -3.48 0.96 -3.27
CA VAL A 83 -2.05 1.27 -3.36
C VAL A 83 -1.23 -0.01 -3.57
N HIS A 84 -1.64 -1.10 -2.92
CA HIS A 84 -0.92 -2.38 -2.98
C HIS A 84 -1.66 -3.46 -3.79
N ASP A 85 -2.88 -3.19 -4.27
CA ASP A 85 -3.76 -4.16 -4.94
C ASP A 85 -4.08 -5.37 -4.06
N GLU A 86 -4.24 -5.15 -2.75
CA GLU A 86 -4.42 -6.18 -1.73
C GLU A 86 -5.73 -6.02 -0.95
N TRP A 87 -6.19 -7.11 -0.32
CA TRP A 87 -7.30 -7.09 0.62
C TRP A 87 -6.77 -7.29 2.04
N HIS A 88 -7.18 -6.42 2.96
CA HIS A 88 -6.78 -6.48 4.37
C HIS A 88 -7.98 -6.67 5.28
N ASP A 89 -7.88 -7.61 6.21
CA ASP A 89 -8.92 -7.91 7.18
C ASP A 89 -8.75 -7.08 8.45
N PHE A 90 -9.84 -6.40 8.85
CA PHE A 90 -9.94 -5.65 10.09
C PHE A 90 -11.10 -6.17 10.92
N PRO A 91 -11.00 -6.20 12.27
CA PRO A 91 -12.16 -6.49 13.11
C PRO A 91 -13.28 -5.52 12.79
N THR A 92 -14.48 -6.02 12.49
CA THR A 92 -15.62 -5.20 12.07
C THR A 92 -15.96 -4.10 13.07
N LYS A 93 -15.77 -4.37 14.37
CA LYS A 93 -15.96 -3.39 15.45
C LYS A 93 -15.05 -2.16 15.36
N ASP A 94 -13.90 -2.29 14.71
CA ASP A 94 -12.88 -1.24 14.57
C ASP A 94 -13.05 -0.50 13.23
N CYS A 95 -13.98 -0.92 12.38
CA CYS A 95 -14.30 -0.26 11.13
C CYS A 95 -15.32 0.88 11.32
N TYR A 96 -15.21 1.93 10.51
CA TYR A 96 -16.23 2.97 10.47
C TYR A 96 -17.60 2.41 10.02
N PRO A 97 -18.74 2.90 10.56
CA PRO A 97 -20.06 2.39 10.20
C PRO A 97 -20.40 2.46 8.70
N SER A 98 -19.89 3.47 7.99
CA SER A 98 -20.04 3.62 6.53
C SER A 98 -19.41 2.47 5.74
N ILE A 99 -18.28 1.96 6.22
CA ILE A 99 -17.55 0.83 5.64
C ILE A 99 -18.30 -0.48 5.87
N ILE A 100 -18.83 -0.69 7.08
CA ILE A 100 -19.64 -1.86 7.41
C ILE A 100 -20.90 -1.89 6.52
N THR A 101 -21.54 -0.74 6.34
CA THR A 101 -22.72 -0.60 5.46
C THR A 101 -22.39 -0.94 4.02
N LEU A 102 -21.23 -0.49 3.51
CA LEU A 102 -20.77 -0.81 2.17
C LEU A 102 -20.53 -2.32 1.98
N ALA A 103 -19.85 -2.96 2.93
CA ALA A 103 -19.59 -4.40 2.91
C ALA A 103 -20.89 -5.23 2.91
N ASN A 104 -21.89 -4.79 3.68
CA ASN A 104 -23.19 -5.46 3.73
C ASN A 104 -24.00 -5.29 2.44
N LYS A 105 -23.98 -4.11 1.81
CA LYS A 105 -24.66 -3.86 0.52
C LYS A 105 -24.16 -4.77 -0.61
N ARG A 106 -22.88 -5.16 -0.60
CA ARG A 106 -22.34 -6.12 -1.58
C ARG A 106 -22.93 -7.52 -1.43
N ARG A 107 -23.27 -7.95 -0.21
CA ARG A 107 -23.94 -9.25 0.03
C ARG A 107 -25.31 -9.29 -0.65
N GLU A 108 -26.06 -8.20 -0.57
CA GLU A 108 -27.40 -8.10 -1.16
C GLU A 108 -27.36 -8.15 -2.69
N LYS A 109 -26.35 -7.52 -3.31
CA LYS A 109 -26.15 -7.57 -4.76
C LYS A 109 -25.59 -8.90 -5.29
N GLY A 110 -24.85 -9.64 -4.47
CA GLY A 110 -24.34 -10.98 -4.80
C GLY A 110 -25.33 -12.12 -4.51
N GLY A 111 -26.51 -11.82 -3.96
CA GLY A 111 -27.56 -12.79 -3.62
C GLY A 111 -28.67 -12.94 -4.65
N ALA A 112 -28.58 -12.25 -5.81
CA ALA A 112 -29.44 -12.50 -6.95
C ALA A 112 -28.78 -13.52 -7.88
N SER A 113 -28.96 -14.80 -7.58
CA SER A 113 -28.76 -15.92 -8.51
C SER A 113 -29.84 -16.95 -8.25
#